data_AF-A0A1Q7I0Q6-F1
#
_entry.id   AF-A0A1Q7I0Q6-F1
#
_cell.length_a   1.000
_cell.length_b   1.000
_cell.length_c   1.000
_cell.angle_alpha   90.00
_cell.angle_beta   90.00
_cell.angle_gamma   90.00
#
_symmetry.space_group_name_H-M   'P 1'
#
loop_
_entity.id
_entity.type
_entity.pdbx_description
1 polymer ?
#
loop_
_entity_poly.entity_id
_entity_poly.type
_entity_poly.pdbx_seq_one_letter_code
_entity_poly.pdbx_strand_id
1 'polypeptide(L)' 'MIAAKDARRIKADRRAWINYQVRCPACGETIGPRDAIREYWDIPPDPPYAALVRCPRQGDLVLVEFA' A
#
# COMPACT_ATOMS: atom_id res chain seq x y z
N MET A 1 -7.76 16.67 -1.53
CA MET A 1 -6.74 15.61 -1.67
C MET A 1 -6.39 15.04 -0.28
N ILE A 2 -7.30 14.28 0.34
CA ILE A 2 -7.24 13.95 1.79
C ILE A 2 -6.86 12.47 2.07
N ALA A 3 -7.00 11.56 1.10
CA ALA A 3 -6.94 10.12 1.37
C ALA A 3 -5.59 9.58 1.92
N ALA A 4 -4.48 10.29 1.75
CA ALA A 4 -3.16 9.81 2.20
C ALA A 4 -2.72 10.38 3.56
N LYS A 5 -3.41 11.38 4.14
CA LYS A 5 -2.96 12.04 5.37
C LYS A 5 -3.14 11.16 6.60
N ASP A 6 -4.21 10.36 6.62
CA ASP A 6 -4.56 9.45 7.72
C ASP A 6 -4.22 7.98 7.41
N ALA A 7 -3.60 7.70 6.27
CA ALA A 7 -3.23 6.34 5.88
C ALA A 7 -2.03 5.85 6.69
N ARG A 8 -2.11 4.63 7.23
CA ARG A 8 -0.97 3.99 7.91
C ARG A 8 0.11 3.66 6.89
N ARG A 9 1.36 4.06 7.15
CA ARG A 9 2.48 3.84 6.23
C ARG A 9 3.26 2.59 6.62
N ILE A 10 3.53 1.74 5.66
CA ILE A 10 4.40 0.57 5.82
C ILE A 10 5.42 0.52 4.69
N LYS A 11 6.60 -0.02 4.99
CA LYS A 11 7.61 -0.33 3.97
C LYS A 11 7.54 -1.81 3.63
N ALA A 12 7.53 -2.12 2.34
CA ALA A 12 7.51 -3.51 1.87
C ALA A 12 8.33 -3.66 0.59
N ASP A 13 8.93 -4.83 0.40
CA ASP A 13 9.55 -5.18 -0.88
C ASP A 13 8.47 -5.29 -1.98
N ARG A 14 8.77 -4.79 -3.18
CA ARG A 14 7.83 -4.82 -4.32
C ARG A 14 7.43 -6.25 -4.71
N ARG A 15 8.35 -7.21 -4.64
CA ARG A 15 8.04 -8.62 -4.91
C ARG A 15 7.15 -9.19 -3.82
N ALA A 16 7.38 -8.85 -2.55
CA ALA A 16 6.50 -9.24 -1.46
C ALA A 16 5.08 -8.68 -1.65
N TRP A 17 4.95 -7.44 -2.13
CA TRP A 17 3.68 -6.83 -2.50
C TRP A 17 2.97 -7.61 -3.63
N ILE A 18 3.66 -7.84 -4.75
CA ILE A 18 3.09 -8.56 -5.91
C ILE A 18 2.66 -9.99 -5.54
N ASN A 19 3.39 -10.65 -4.63
CA ASN A 19 3.10 -12.01 -4.20
C ASN A 19 2.12 -12.12 -3.02
N TYR A 20 1.39 -11.06 -2.66
CA TYR A 20 0.43 -11.07 -1.55
C TYR A 20 1.05 -11.50 -0.21
N GLN A 21 2.26 -11.03 0.08
CA GLN A 21 2.96 -11.32 1.34
C GLN A 21 2.92 -10.16 2.33
N VAL A 22 2.31 -9.04 1.96
CA VAL A 22 2.19 -7.85 2.81
C VAL A 22 0.93 -7.98 3.67
N ARG A 23 1.05 -7.63 4.96
CA ARG A 23 -0.06 -7.68 5.92
C ARG A 23 -0.48 -6.28 6.35
N CYS A 24 -1.78 -6.12 6.55
CA CYS A 24 -2.36 -4.91 7.13
C CYS A 24 -1.86 -4.75 8.58
N PRO A 25 -1.25 -3.60 8.94
CA PRO A 25 -0.71 -3.38 10.28
C PRO A 25 -1.80 -3.26 11.37
N ALA A 26 -3.06 -3.05 11.01
CA ALA A 26 -4.17 -2.92 11.95
C ALA A 26 -4.78 -4.27 12.35
N CYS A 27 -4.87 -5.22 11.41
CA CYS A 27 -5.62 -6.47 11.61
C CYS A 27 -4.88 -7.74 11.23
N GLY A 28 -3.70 -7.63 10.62
CA GLY A 28 -2.90 -8.76 10.15
C GLY A 28 -3.41 -9.41 8.86
N GLU A 29 -4.49 -8.92 8.26
CA GLU A 29 -5.04 -9.45 7.01
C GLU A 29 -4.08 -9.27 5.84
N THR A 30 -4.08 -10.20 4.90
CA THR A 30 -3.24 -10.09 3.70
C THR A 30 -3.77 -8.98 2.80
N ILE A 31 -2.88 -8.10 2.36
CA ILE A 31 -3.18 -7.02 1.42
C ILE A 31 -2.27 -7.13 0.20
N GLY A 32 -2.81 -6.82 -0.98
CA GLY A 32 -2.04 -6.88 -2.21
C GLY A 32 -2.55 -5.98 -3.34
N PRO A 33 -2.00 -6.12 -4.56
CA PRO A 33 -2.28 -5.24 -5.69
C PRO A 33 -3.77 -5.12 -6.04
N ARG A 34 -4.55 -6.18 -5.82
CA ARG A 34 -6.01 -6.17 -6.05
C ARG A 34 -6.77 -5.25 -5.11
N ASP A 35 -6.22 -4.96 -3.94
CA ASP A 35 -6.83 -4.10 -2.93
C ASP A 35 -6.34 -2.64 -3.06
N ALA A 36 -5.46 -2.37 -4.04
CA ALA A 36 -4.92 -1.04 -4.29
C ALA A 36 -6.00 -0.13 -4.87
N ILE A 37 -6.22 1.00 -4.21
CA ILE A 37 -7.10 2.07 -4.69
C ILE A 37 -6.35 2.96 -5.66
N ARG A 38 -5.05 3.18 -5.39
CA ARG A 38 -4.19 4.03 -6.20
C ARG A 38 -2.77 3.55 -6.11
N GLU A 39 -2.16 3.35 -7.26
CA GLU A 39 -0.74 3.03 -7.34
C GLU A 39 0.01 4.24 -7.88
N TYR A 40 1.09 4.61 -7.21
CA TYR A 40 2.02 5.67 -7.59
C TYR A 40 3.18 5.01 -8.32
N TRP A 41 2.92 4.61 -9.56
CA TRP A 41 3.93 4.12 -10.49
C TRP A 41 4.51 5.31 -11.26
N ASP A 42 5.80 5.58 -11.08
CA ASP A 42 6.68 6.35 -11.98
C ASP A 42 6.06 7.54 -12.75
N ILE A 43 6.24 8.75 -12.24
CA ILE A 43 6.62 9.88 -13.11
C ILE A 43 8.06 10.26 -12.71
N PRO A 44 9.04 10.18 -13.61
CA PRO A 44 10.44 10.54 -13.32
C PRO A 44 10.57 11.96 -12.74
N PRO A 45 11.61 12.26 -11.93
CA PRO A 45 12.80 11.44 -11.68
C PRO A 45 12.86 10.74 -10.31
N ASP A 46 11.97 11.04 -9.36
CA ASP A 46 12.09 10.55 -7.99
C ASP A 46 10.77 9.93 -7.48
N PRO A 47 10.79 8.64 -7.07
CA PRO A 47 9.66 7.97 -6.44
C PRO A 47 9.30 8.59 -5.08
N PRO A 48 8.07 8.32 -4.59
CA PRO A 48 7.93 7.04 -3.90
C PRO A 48 7.09 6.06 -4.72
N TYR A 49 7.70 4.90 -5.00
CA TYR A 49 7.03 3.72 -5.51
C TYR A 49 6.07 3.28 -4.41
N ALA A 50 4.82 3.71 -4.45
CA ALA A 50 3.89 3.44 -3.37
C ALA A 50 2.54 2.98 -3.87
N ALA A 51 1.86 2.15 -3.09
CA ALA A 51 0.46 1.79 -3.31
C ALA A 51 -0.38 2.26 -2.13
N LEU A 52 -1.43 3.03 -2.40
CA LEU A 52 -2.49 3.28 -1.43
C LEU A 52 -3.53 2.17 -1.56
N VAL A 53 -3.73 1.46 -0.46
CA VAL A 53 -4.48 0.22 -0.36
C VAL A 53 -5.60 0.39 0.62
N ARG A 54 -6.75 -0.22 0.34
CA ARG A 54 -7.81 -0.37 1.34
C ARG A 54 -7.76 -1.77 1.90
N CYS A 55 -7.65 -1.90 3.22
CA CYS A 55 -7.75 -3.22 3.83
C CYS A 55 -9.14 -3.82 3.57
N PRO A 56 -9.24 -5.03 2.98
CA PRO A 56 -10.54 -5.63 2.64
C PRO A 56 -11.36 -6.00 3.88
N ARG A 57 -10.70 -6.18 5.03
CA ARG A 57 -11.34 -6.61 6.29
C ARG A 57 -11.88 -5.47 7.14
N GLN A 58 -11.07 -4.42 7.35
CA GLN A 58 -11.43 -3.30 8.24
C GLN A 58 -11.72 -2.01 7.49
N GLY A 59 -11.38 -1.92 6.20
CA GLY A 59 -11.60 -0.73 5.38
C GLY A 59 -10.57 0.38 5.58
N ASP A 60 -9.60 0.21 6.49
CA ASP A 60 -8.50 1.14 6.76
C ASP A 60 -7.63 1.38 5.53
N LEU A 61 -7.14 2.62 5.40
CA LEU A 61 -6.22 3.01 4.34
C LEU A 61 -4.77 2.74 4.77
N VAL A 62 -4.03 2.04 3.92
CA VAL A 62 -2.63 1.69 4.12
C VAL A 62 -1.83 2.19 2.93
N LEU A 63 -0.81 3.00 3.17
CA LEU A 63 0.16 3.41 2.18
C LEU A 63 1.37 2.47 2.25
N VAL A 64 1.55 1.66 1.23
CA VAL A 64 2.67 0.72 1.09
C VAL A 64 3.76 1.42 0.28
N GLU A 65 4.85 1.79 0.93
CA GLU A 65 6.04 2.35 0.28
C GLU A 65 6.99 1.20 -0.09
N PHE A 66 7.32 1.10 -1.36
CA PHE A 66 8.25 0.11 -1.88
C PHE A 66 9.69 0.61 -1.67
N ALA A 67 10.51 -0.23 -1.04
CA ALA A 67 11.92 -0.01 -0.76
C ALA A 67 12.78 -1.12 -1.36
#